data_AF-A0A8I0AB70-F1
#
_entry.id   AF-A0A8I0AB70-F1
#
_cell.length_a   1.000
_cell.length_b   1.000
_cell.length_c   1.000
_cell.angle_alpha   90.00
_cell.angle_beta   90.00
_cell.angle_gamma   90.00
#
_symmetry.space_group_name_H-M   'P 1'
#
loop_
_entity.id
_entity.type
_entity.pdbx_description
1 polymer ?
#
loop_
_entity_poly.entity_id
_entity_poly.type
_entity_poly.pdbx_seq_one_letter_code
_entity_poly.pdbx_strand_id
1 'polypeptide(L)'
;MFKSLVKKYNVNLYGMFKNGTVAVITMFGVWILFGVKNIMIAFPIALTSTVLGRQNFYVKTFYKVMWLIILDMLIVVTSFISSLNLYSGIIINFIAIFLIMYSIISQYDLTFYKPFVMLYIFTQYSTVSFSELPERLYSVLFGVAVIVSASFIKKINEKSVLGNSIVVYIRMLKEQVENIKSNDYSDELKNKCTGKMRELTYKVYISRHRKYLTTNIGIIQFNLLINLEYFNLLLKDIALEKSLKEKELCDIEQLLDGLEKYAAGNIEVDDLEEKVQLFIDDNINKSEVFPIVGDIFMEVYKNIMRLSEMNKKEINKVYKEWQRSHLDIFKNVFKEYFNVNSIRFKFAIRMSITLTIALLVGEFLGFYKIIWAIITIMSIMQPYYEDTITKARDRIKGNILAILITGIIINMVDNKFITILILICSLYLLYGFKEYYKISLFAAVASICVSSLTENINVLIFLRIIYVIDGVILVLVANKVIFPYRLKDGVRQLVKKIKLYNKYVIEDSRDYLNNNENINNIRDVIIHLMLLMQKLNLRNMQYGDDKINQFIDMNNYYLIKTSYDTLFNFNVKKKGKDNIIKAYEEFNKANMVFNG
;
A
#
# COMPACT_ATOMS: atom_id res chain seq x y z
N MET A 1 -28.11 -1.90 -17.12
CA MET A 1 -27.85 -3.03 -16.20
C MET A 1 -26.39 -3.18 -15.77
N PHE A 2 -25.41 -3.26 -16.70
CA PHE A 2 -23.98 -3.47 -16.38
C PHE A 2 -23.37 -2.39 -15.45
N LYS A 3 -23.55 -1.10 -15.75
CA LYS A 3 -23.04 0.00 -14.90
C LYS A 3 -23.62 -0.03 -13.47
N SER A 4 -24.88 -0.46 -13.32
CA SER A 4 -25.53 -0.60 -12.01
C SER A 4 -24.93 -1.77 -11.21
N LEU A 5 -24.67 -2.91 -11.85
CA LEU A 5 -23.99 -4.05 -11.24
C LEU A 5 -22.55 -3.72 -10.81
N VAL A 6 -21.81 -3.01 -11.67
CA VAL A 6 -20.43 -2.56 -11.36
C VAL A 6 -20.40 -1.67 -10.12
N LYS A 7 -21.33 -0.71 -10.02
CA LYS A 7 -21.45 0.18 -8.84
C LYS A 7 -21.90 -0.59 -7.60
N LYS A 8 -22.87 -1.50 -7.73
CA LYS A 8 -23.40 -2.31 -6.62
C LYS A 8 -22.36 -3.24 -6.01
N TYR A 9 -21.51 -3.86 -6.83
CA TYR A 9 -20.50 -4.83 -6.38
C TYR A 9 -19.07 -4.26 -6.27
N ASN A 10 -18.92 -2.95 -6.45
CA ASN A 10 -17.66 -2.21 -6.35
C ASN A 10 -16.53 -2.81 -7.20
N VAL A 11 -16.84 -3.16 -8.45
CA VAL A 11 -15.91 -3.87 -9.36
C VAL A 11 -14.87 -2.90 -9.92
N ASN A 12 -13.59 -3.21 -9.73
CA ASN A 12 -12.48 -2.48 -10.32
C ASN A 12 -12.27 -2.90 -11.78
N LEU A 13 -13.05 -2.31 -12.70
CA LEU A 13 -12.98 -2.62 -14.13
C LEU A 13 -11.57 -2.45 -14.72
N TYR A 14 -10.86 -1.39 -14.35
CA TYR A 14 -9.50 -1.14 -14.86
C TYR A 14 -8.53 -2.25 -14.44
N GLY A 15 -8.55 -2.62 -13.15
CA GLY A 15 -7.73 -3.72 -12.63
C GLY A 15 -8.09 -5.07 -13.24
N MET A 16 -9.40 -5.31 -13.42
CA MET A 16 -9.97 -6.50 -14.03
C MET A 16 -9.45 -6.71 -15.45
N PHE A 17 -9.59 -5.70 -16.32
CA PHE A 17 -9.15 -5.81 -17.71
C PHE A 17 -7.64 -5.85 -17.82
N LYS A 18 -6.92 -4.92 -17.17
CA LYS A 18 -5.45 -4.86 -17.30
C LYS A 18 -4.78 -6.15 -16.83
N ASN A 19 -5.03 -6.56 -15.59
CA ASN A 19 -4.33 -7.70 -15.01
C ASN A 19 -4.95 -9.04 -15.45
N GLY A 20 -6.25 -9.07 -15.74
CA GLY A 20 -6.92 -10.22 -16.35
C GLY A 20 -6.36 -10.53 -17.74
N THR A 21 -6.17 -9.52 -18.59
CA THR A 21 -5.55 -9.71 -19.91
C THR A 21 -4.10 -10.19 -19.79
N VAL A 22 -3.30 -9.64 -18.86
CA VAL A 22 -1.96 -10.17 -18.56
C VAL A 22 -2.03 -11.64 -18.16
N ALA A 23 -2.93 -12.01 -17.25
CA ALA A 23 -3.07 -13.39 -16.79
C ALA A 23 -3.46 -14.37 -17.90
N VAL A 24 -4.40 -13.98 -18.77
CA VAL A 24 -4.81 -14.79 -19.92
C VAL A 24 -3.64 -14.95 -20.90
N ILE A 25 -2.97 -13.86 -21.31
CA ILE A 25 -1.84 -13.92 -22.24
C ILE A 25 -0.70 -14.77 -21.67
N THR A 26 -0.35 -14.57 -20.40
CA THR A 26 0.71 -15.36 -19.76
C THR A 26 0.32 -16.83 -19.67
N MET A 27 -0.91 -17.16 -19.29
CA MET A 27 -1.34 -18.54 -19.11
C MET A 27 -1.43 -19.32 -20.43
N PHE A 28 -2.11 -18.77 -21.44
CA PHE A 28 -2.21 -19.44 -22.75
C PHE A 28 -0.89 -19.36 -23.52
N GLY A 29 -0.14 -18.27 -23.41
CA GLY A 29 1.18 -18.14 -24.04
C GLY A 29 2.17 -19.16 -23.48
N VAL A 30 2.21 -19.35 -22.15
CA VAL A 30 3.06 -20.38 -21.55
C VAL A 30 2.63 -21.79 -21.94
N TRP A 31 1.31 -22.05 -21.99
CA TRP A 31 0.80 -23.34 -22.44
C TRP A 31 1.25 -23.65 -23.88
N ILE A 32 1.07 -22.71 -24.80
CA ILE A 32 1.35 -22.91 -26.23
C ILE A 32 2.86 -23.02 -26.50
N LEU A 33 3.68 -22.17 -25.86
CA LEU A 33 5.11 -22.05 -26.18
C LEU A 33 6.00 -23.01 -25.39
N PHE A 34 5.62 -23.35 -24.15
CA PHE A 34 6.47 -24.10 -23.21
C PHE A 34 5.74 -25.32 -22.60
N GLY A 35 4.57 -25.67 -23.11
CA GLY A 35 3.85 -26.88 -22.77
C GLY A 35 3.06 -26.86 -21.45
N VAL A 36 2.27 -27.92 -21.26
CA VAL A 36 1.30 -28.05 -20.15
C VAL A 36 1.99 -28.07 -18.78
N LYS A 37 3.19 -28.64 -18.69
CA LYS A 37 3.99 -28.74 -17.45
C LYS A 37 4.36 -27.37 -16.86
N ASN A 38 4.31 -26.29 -17.64
CA ASN A 38 4.66 -24.94 -17.22
C ASN A 38 3.44 -24.02 -16.99
N ILE A 39 2.20 -24.48 -17.27
CA ILE A 39 0.98 -23.67 -17.06
C ILE A 39 0.86 -23.22 -15.60
N MET A 40 1.23 -24.09 -14.68
CA MET A 40 1.12 -23.85 -13.24
C MET A 40 1.89 -22.62 -12.75
N ILE A 41 3.05 -22.33 -13.35
CA ILE A 41 3.88 -21.16 -13.00
C ILE A 41 3.42 -19.87 -13.67
N ALA A 42 2.58 -19.94 -14.71
CA ALA A 42 2.01 -18.74 -15.34
C ALA A 42 1.13 -17.93 -14.38
N PHE A 43 0.44 -18.61 -13.44
CA PHE A 43 -0.43 -17.96 -12.47
C PHE A 43 0.32 -17.03 -11.48
N PRO A 44 1.37 -17.48 -10.77
CA PRO A 44 2.16 -16.58 -9.94
C PRO A 44 2.82 -15.45 -10.73
N ILE A 45 3.31 -15.70 -11.94
CA ILE A 45 3.90 -14.65 -12.78
C ILE A 45 2.85 -13.58 -13.13
N ALA A 46 1.65 -13.99 -13.52
CA ALA A 46 0.55 -13.05 -13.78
C ALA A 46 0.18 -12.21 -12.54
N LEU A 47 0.17 -12.80 -11.35
CA LEU A 47 -0.07 -12.08 -10.09
C LEU A 47 0.99 -11.00 -9.81
N THR A 48 2.24 -11.21 -10.24
CA THR A 48 3.32 -10.22 -10.11
C THR A 48 2.96 -8.90 -10.80
N SER A 49 2.17 -8.91 -11.88
CA SER A 49 1.69 -7.70 -12.55
C SER A 49 0.88 -6.77 -11.63
N THR A 50 0.03 -7.34 -10.77
CA THR A 50 -0.79 -6.56 -9.83
C THR A 50 0.04 -5.91 -8.74
N VAL A 51 1.09 -6.60 -8.33
CA VAL A 51 1.98 -6.23 -7.26
C VAL A 51 2.93 -5.13 -7.75
N LEU A 52 3.48 -5.28 -8.96
CA LEU A 52 4.30 -4.26 -9.62
C LEU A 52 3.50 -3.05 -10.09
N GLY A 53 2.24 -3.23 -10.51
CA GLY A 53 1.37 -2.12 -10.91
C GLY A 53 1.07 -1.11 -9.79
N ARG A 54 1.26 -1.51 -8.52
CA ARG A 54 1.20 -0.63 -7.35
C ARG A 54 2.47 0.17 -7.13
N GLN A 55 3.58 -0.25 -7.73
CA GLN A 55 4.83 0.50 -7.72
C GLN A 55 4.87 1.47 -8.92
N ASN A 56 5.49 2.63 -8.75
CA ASN A 56 5.69 3.56 -9.86
C ASN A 56 6.79 2.99 -10.80
N PHE A 57 6.39 2.13 -11.74
CA PHE A 57 7.32 1.39 -12.60
C PHE A 57 8.14 2.29 -13.52
N TYR A 58 7.64 3.49 -13.85
CA TYR A 58 8.35 4.52 -14.61
C TYR A 58 9.64 5.00 -13.92
N VAL A 59 9.70 4.86 -12.60
CA VAL A 59 10.89 5.20 -11.82
C VAL A 59 11.79 3.97 -11.77
N LYS A 60 12.98 4.05 -12.40
CA LYS A 60 14.00 3.00 -12.48
C LYS A 60 13.53 1.71 -13.17
N THR A 61 12.80 1.85 -14.27
CA THR A 61 12.24 0.74 -15.06
C THR A 61 13.25 -0.39 -15.28
N PHE A 62 14.42 -0.08 -15.85
CA PHE A 62 15.44 -1.08 -16.18
C PHE A 62 15.93 -1.87 -14.95
N TYR A 63 16.26 -1.17 -13.86
CA TYR A 63 16.70 -1.82 -12.62
C TYR A 63 15.62 -2.74 -12.04
N LYS A 64 14.35 -2.30 -12.05
CA LYS A 64 13.23 -3.09 -11.53
C LYS A 64 12.97 -4.33 -12.37
N VAL A 65 13.03 -4.21 -13.70
CA VAL A 65 12.92 -5.35 -14.62
C VAL A 65 14.03 -6.35 -14.37
N MET A 66 15.28 -5.89 -14.34
CA MET A 66 16.41 -6.80 -14.23
C MET A 66 16.49 -7.47 -12.86
N TRP A 67 16.15 -6.73 -11.80
CA TRP A 67 15.98 -7.30 -10.45
C TRP A 67 14.90 -8.39 -10.42
N LEU A 68 13.76 -8.16 -11.08
CA LEU A 68 12.68 -9.14 -11.14
C LEU A 68 13.10 -10.42 -11.88
N ILE A 69 13.74 -10.28 -13.04
CA ILE A 69 14.24 -11.42 -13.82
C ILE A 69 15.20 -12.26 -12.97
N ILE A 70 16.22 -11.63 -12.37
CA ILE A 70 17.20 -12.33 -11.55
C ILE A 70 16.52 -13.06 -10.38
N LEU A 71 15.58 -12.39 -9.71
CA LEU A 71 14.86 -12.97 -8.58
C LEU A 71 14.02 -14.18 -8.99
N ASP A 72 13.20 -14.08 -10.04
CA ASP A 72 12.33 -15.18 -10.46
C ASP A 72 13.15 -16.38 -10.96
N MET A 73 14.27 -16.13 -11.65
CA MET A 73 15.20 -17.18 -12.09
C MET A 73 15.84 -17.89 -10.90
N LEU A 74 16.30 -17.15 -9.88
CA LEU A 74 16.83 -17.73 -8.65
C LEU A 74 15.78 -18.56 -7.91
N ILE A 75 14.53 -18.10 -7.86
CA ILE A 75 13.42 -18.84 -7.26
C ILE A 75 13.20 -20.18 -7.97
N VAL A 76 13.15 -20.17 -9.31
CA VAL A 76 12.94 -21.40 -10.09
C VAL A 76 14.09 -22.38 -9.91
N VAL A 77 15.34 -21.91 -9.97
CA VAL A 77 16.53 -22.76 -9.83
C VAL A 77 16.61 -23.34 -8.41
N THR A 78 16.43 -22.53 -7.37
CA THR A 78 16.47 -23.00 -5.98
C THR A 78 15.35 -23.98 -5.65
N SER A 79 14.15 -23.74 -6.20
CA SER A 79 13.02 -24.66 -6.08
C SER A 79 13.29 -26.00 -6.77
N PHE A 80 13.87 -25.97 -7.98
CA PHE A 80 14.28 -27.18 -8.70
C PHE A 80 15.34 -27.98 -7.94
N ILE A 81 16.37 -27.32 -7.40
CA ILE A 81 17.42 -27.99 -6.62
C ILE A 81 16.82 -28.63 -5.36
N SER A 82 15.89 -27.94 -4.71
CA SER A 82 15.18 -28.46 -3.53
C SER A 82 14.44 -29.76 -3.82
N SER A 83 13.82 -29.87 -5.01
CA SER A 83 13.05 -31.05 -5.40
C SER A 83 13.91 -32.28 -5.75
N LEU A 84 15.24 -32.15 -5.87
CA LEU A 84 16.11 -33.27 -6.27
C LEU A 84 16.31 -34.30 -5.15
N ASN A 85 16.29 -33.87 -3.90
CA ASN A 85 16.51 -34.75 -2.75
C ASN A 85 15.74 -34.24 -1.53
N LEU A 86 14.93 -35.12 -0.93
CA LEU A 86 14.05 -34.82 0.19
C LEU A 86 14.77 -34.15 1.38
N TYR A 87 15.92 -34.69 1.80
CA TYR A 87 16.64 -34.24 3.00
C TYR A 87 17.29 -32.87 2.80
N SER A 88 18.00 -32.68 1.69
CA SER A 88 18.53 -31.36 1.33
C SER A 88 17.41 -30.37 1.03
N GLY A 89 16.30 -30.87 0.47
CA GLY A 89 15.12 -30.10 0.15
C GLY A 89 14.51 -29.43 1.38
N ILE A 90 14.46 -30.10 2.53
CA ILE A 90 13.98 -29.48 3.79
C ILE A 90 14.78 -28.22 4.12
N ILE A 91 16.12 -28.31 4.07
CA ILE A 91 17.03 -27.21 4.40
C ILE A 91 16.87 -26.08 3.37
N ILE A 92 16.88 -26.42 2.07
CA ILE A 92 16.76 -25.46 0.98
C ILE A 92 15.40 -24.78 1.00
N ASN A 93 14.30 -25.51 1.19
CA ASN A 93 12.94 -24.98 1.34
C ASN A 93 12.87 -23.96 2.46
N PHE A 94 13.39 -24.31 3.65
CA PHE A 94 13.39 -23.40 4.79
C PHE A 94 14.16 -22.12 4.49
N ILE A 95 15.41 -22.23 4.00
CA ILE A 95 16.27 -21.08 3.71
C ILE A 95 15.67 -20.23 2.58
N ALA A 96 15.24 -20.84 1.48
CA ALA A 96 14.71 -20.12 0.32
C ALA A 96 13.42 -19.38 0.69
N ILE A 97 12.46 -20.04 1.32
CA ILE A 97 11.19 -19.41 1.73
C ILE A 97 11.47 -18.31 2.75
N PHE A 98 12.37 -18.53 3.72
CA PHE A 98 12.75 -17.49 4.67
C PHE A 98 13.38 -16.29 3.98
N LEU A 99 14.31 -16.49 3.05
CA LEU A 99 14.98 -15.40 2.32
C LEU A 99 14.02 -14.64 1.40
N ILE A 100 13.12 -15.33 0.69
CA ILE A 100 12.07 -14.71 -0.12
C ILE A 100 11.19 -13.84 0.78
N MET A 101 10.68 -14.42 1.87
CA MET A 101 9.81 -13.70 2.81
C MET A 101 10.52 -12.52 3.44
N TYR A 102 11.68 -12.77 4.04
CA TYR A 102 12.43 -11.77 4.76
C TYR A 102 12.93 -10.68 3.82
N SER A 103 13.34 -10.95 2.57
CA SER A 103 13.82 -9.90 1.66
C SER A 103 12.68 -9.05 1.08
N ILE A 104 11.56 -9.69 0.74
CA ILE A 104 10.49 -9.09 -0.08
C ILE A 104 9.39 -8.45 0.78
N ILE A 105 9.14 -8.94 2.00
CA ILE A 105 8.19 -8.29 2.92
C ILE A 105 8.69 -6.89 3.25
N SER A 106 7.93 -5.89 2.81
CA SER A 106 8.13 -4.51 3.24
C SER A 106 7.17 -4.16 4.37
N GLN A 107 7.54 -3.17 5.20
CA GLN A 107 6.65 -2.70 6.27
C GLN A 107 5.38 -2.01 5.75
N TYR A 108 5.33 -1.66 4.46
CA TYR A 108 4.28 -0.85 3.83
C TYR A 108 3.38 -1.66 2.87
N ASP A 109 3.87 -2.76 2.29
CA ASP A 109 3.06 -3.70 1.50
C ASP A 109 3.34 -5.16 1.91
N LEU A 110 2.45 -5.69 2.75
CA LEU A 110 2.50 -7.04 3.29
C LEU A 110 2.01 -8.10 2.28
N THR A 111 1.66 -7.74 1.04
CA THR A 111 1.20 -8.68 0.01
C THR A 111 2.19 -8.88 -1.12
N PHE A 112 3.28 -8.09 -1.14
CA PHE A 112 4.27 -8.07 -2.21
C PHE A 112 5.01 -9.41 -2.38
N TYR A 113 5.16 -10.20 -1.31
CA TYR A 113 5.84 -11.51 -1.34
C TYR A 113 5.04 -12.63 -2.03
N LYS A 114 3.72 -12.50 -2.12
CA LYS A 114 2.83 -13.62 -2.46
C LYS A 114 3.14 -14.26 -3.82
N PRO A 115 3.35 -13.50 -4.91
CA PRO A 115 3.67 -14.10 -6.21
C PRO A 115 4.97 -14.92 -6.19
N PHE A 116 5.97 -14.46 -5.44
CA PHE A 116 7.30 -15.07 -5.39
C PHE A 116 7.31 -16.39 -4.60
N VAL A 117 6.68 -16.41 -3.43
CA VAL A 117 6.50 -17.66 -2.65
C VAL A 117 5.60 -18.63 -3.41
N MET A 118 4.58 -18.11 -4.10
CA MET A 118 3.73 -18.92 -4.96
C MET A 118 4.54 -19.52 -6.11
N LEU A 119 5.37 -18.74 -6.81
CA LEU A 119 6.26 -19.25 -7.85
C LEU A 119 7.14 -20.39 -7.34
N TYR A 120 7.77 -20.23 -6.17
CA TYR A 120 8.57 -21.28 -5.53
C TYR A 120 7.77 -22.58 -5.31
N ILE A 121 6.58 -22.47 -4.70
CA ILE A 121 5.72 -23.61 -4.39
C ILE A 121 5.23 -24.32 -5.67
N PHE A 122 4.82 -23.56 -6.70
CA PHE A 122 4.35 -24.14 -7.96
C PHE A 122 5.48 -24.83 -8.71
N THR A 123 6.67 -24.22 -8.77
CA THR A 123 7.84 -24.83 -9.40
C THR A 123 8.25 -26.14 -8.72
N GLN A 124 8.20 -26.18 -7.39
CA GLN A 124 8.56 -27.38 -6.62
C GLN A 124 7.53 -28.49 -6.79
N TYR A 125 6.24 -28.15 -6.83
CA TYR A 125 5.18 -29.14 -7.01
C TYR A 125 5.15 -29.73 -8.42
N SER A 126 5.28 -28.90 -9.46
CA SER A 126 5.29 -29.37 -10.84
C SER A 126 6.72 -29.70 -11.27
N THR A 127 7.41 -30.64 -10.64
CA THR A 127 8.82 -30.96 -10.95
C THR A 127 9.03 -31.28 -12.43
N VAL A 128 10.15 -30.82 -12.98
CA VAL A 128 10.60 -31.11 -14.36
C VAL A 128 11.91 -31.85 -14.33
N SER A 129 12.28 -32.52 -15.42
CA SER A 129 13.63 -33.05 -15.57
C SER A 129 14.64 -31.91 -15.80
N PHE A 130 15.93 -32.21 -15.65
CA PHE A 130 16.99 -31.24 -15.92
C PHE A 130 16.96 -30.70 -17.36
N SER A 131 16.58 -31.54 -18.34
CA SER A 131 16.46 -31.15 -19.75
C SER A 131 15.30 -30.19 -20.02
N GLU A 132 14.25 -30.24 -19.20
CA GLU A 132 13.05 -29.39 -19.30
C GLU A 132 13.18 -28.08 -18.49
N LEU A 133 14.22 -27.95 -17.66
CA LEU A 133 14.49 -26.74 -16.88
C LEU A 133 14.67 -25.47 -17.74
N PRO A 134 15.36 -25.51 -18.91
CA PRO A 134 15.44 -24.34 -19.79
C PRO A 134 14.08 -23.81 -20.25
N GLU A 135 13.16 -24.69 -20.65
CA GLU A 135 11.78 -24.29 -21.04
C GLU A 135 11.05 -23.58 -19.90
N ARG A 136 11.25 -24.06 -18.68
CA ARG A 136 10.71 -23.42 -17.49
C ARG A 136 11.27 -22.02 -17.28
N LEU A 137 12.57 -21.85 -17.43
CA LEU A 137 13.21 -20.53 -17.32
C LEU A 137 12.74 -19.58 -18.45
N TYR A 138 12.60 -20.07 -19.68
CA TYR A 138 12.05 -19.28 -20.79
C TYR A 138 10.60 -18.86 -20.54
N SER A 139 9.79 -19.70 -19.91
CA SER A 139 8.41 -19.34 -19.55
C SER A 139 8.33 -18.21 -18.53
N VAL A 140 9.27 -18.14 -17.59
CA VAL A 140 9.40 -17.01 -16.65
C VAL A 140 9.77 -15.73 -17.39
N LEU A 141 10.77 -15.80 -18.27
CA LEU A 141 11.20 -14.64 -19.08
C LEU A 141 10.06 -14.11 -19.95
N PHE A 142 9.30 -15.01 -20.59
CA PHE A 142 8.12 -14.65 -21.36
C PHE A 142 7.07 -13.95 -20.48
N GLY A 143 6.75 -14.51 -19.32
CA GLY A 143 5.77 -13.91 -18.43
C GLY A 143 6.20 -12.52 -17.92
N VAL A 144 7.48 -12.34 -17.58
CA VAL A 144 8.03 -11.01 -17.24
C VAL A 144 7.92 -10.03 -18.41
N ALA A 145 8.20 -10.46 -19.65
CA ALA A 145 8.06 -9.62 -20.84
C ALA A 145 6.61 -9.13 -21.06
N VAL A 146 5.61 -9.98 -20.81
CA VAL A 146 4.19 -9.62 -20.86
C VAL A 146 3.87 -8.54 -19.80
N ILE A 147 4.35 -8.70 -18.57
CA ILE A 147 4.15 -7.72 -17.48
C ILE A 147 4.75 -6.36 -17.81
N VAL A 148 5.97 -6.36 -18.36
CA VAL A 148 6.69 -5.14 -18.75
C VAL A 148 5.93 -4.42 -19.86
N SER A 149 5.51 -5.15 -20.90
CA SER A 149 4.72 -4.61 -22.00
C SER A 149 3.42 -3.96 -21.50
N ALA A 150 2.69 -4.63 -20.60
CA ALA A 150 1.46 -4.09 -20.00
C ALA A 150 1.70 -2.86 -19.10
N SER A 151 2.93 -2.66 -18.61
CA SER A 151 3.29 -1.53 -17.76
C SER A 151 3.55 -0.25 -18.56
N PHE A 152 3.93 -0.34 -19.84
CA PHE A 152 4.18 0.83 -20.70
C PHE A 152 2.91 1.52 -21.22
N ILE A 153 1.75 0.86 -21.17
CA ILE A 153 0.47 1.36 -21.72
C ILE A 153 -0.10 2.58 -20.93
N LYS A 154 0.54 3.01 -19.83
CA LYS A 154 0.03 4.13 -18.99
C LYS A 154 0.66 5.48 -19.39
N LYS A 155 0.00 6.22 -20.30
CA LYS A 155 0.33 7.63 -20.55
C LYS A 155 -0.03 8.46 -19.30
N ILE A 156 0.96 9.01 -18.61
CA ILE A 156 0.73 9.93 -17.48
C ILE A 156 0.29 11.27 -18.07
N ASN A 157 -0.90 11.74 -17.69
CA ASN A 157 -1.43 13.04 -18.14
C ASN A 157 -0.87 14.15 -17.22
N GLU A 158 -0.15 15.12 -17.77
CA GLU A 158 0.63 16.12 -17.02
C GLU A 158 -0.23 17.13 -16.24
N LYS A 159 -1.52 17.29 -16.59
CA LYS A 159 -2.44 18.15 -15.82
C LYS A 159 -2.96 17.50 -14.53
N SER A 160 -2.65 16.21 -14.29
CA SER A 160 -3.08 15.46 -13.10
C SER A 160 -2.10 15.51 -11.91
N VAL A 161 -1.22 16.52 -11.85
CA VAL A 161 -0.16 16.59 -10.84
C VAL A 161 -0.67 16.92 -9.43
N LEU A 162 -1.68 17.80 -9.32
CA LEU A 162 -2.50 17.91 -8.10
C LEU A 162 -3.16 16.55 -7.82
N GLY A 163 -3.61 15.89 -8.88
CA GLY A 163 -4.14 14.54 -8.84
C GLY A 163 -5.49 14.45 -8.14
N ASN A 164 -6.27 13.43 -8.46
CA ASN A 164 -7.61 13.26 -7.89
C ASN A 164 -7.62 13.23 -6.35
N SER A 165 -6.49 12.88 -5.72
CA SER A 165 -6.38 12.87 -4.25
C SER A 165 -6.45 14.27 -3.65
N ILE A 166 -5.72 15.26 -4.21
CA ILE A 166 -5.74 16.64 -3.69
C ILE A 166 -7.07 17.30 -4.03
N VAL A 167 -7.61 17.06 -5.23
CA VAL A 167 -8.94 17.59 -5.61
C VAL A 167 -10.04 17.09 -4.69
N VAL A 168 -10.06 15.78 -4.39
CA VAL A 168 -11.01 15.21 -3.42
C VAL A 168 -10.81 15.82 -2.03
N TYR A 169 -9.57 16.06 -1.61
CA TYR A 169 -9.28 16.70 -0.34
C TYR A 169 -9.79 18.15 -0.28
N ILE A 170 -9.55 18.95 -1.32
CA ILE A 170 -10.05 20.34 -1.42
C ILE A 170 -11.58 20.39 -1.31
N ARG A 171 -12.28 19.45 -1.99
CA ARG A 171 -13.75 19.35 -1.88
C ARG A 171 -14.22 19.07 -0.45
N MET A 172 -13.52 18.21 0.26
CA MET A 172 -13.87 17.90 1.66
C MET A 172 -13.58 19.08 2.60
N LEU A 173 -12.51 19.85 2.34
CA LEU A 173 -12.30 21.11 3.06
C LEU A 173 -13.44 22.11 2.80
N LYS A 174 -13.89 22.21 1.55
CA LYS A 174 -15.00 23.07 1.16
C LYS A 174 -16.29 22.67 1.89
N GLU A 175 -16.62 21.38 1.90
CA GLU A 175 -17.73 20.83 2.67
C GLU A 175 -17.61 21.17 4.17
N GLN A 176 -16.40 21.12 4.75
CA GLN A 176 -16.20 21.53 6.14
C GLN A 176 -16.41 23.03 6.35
N VAL A 177 -16.03 23.89 5.41
CA VAL A 177 -16.31 25.34 5.47
C VAL A 177 -17.81 25.61 5.39
N GLU A 178 -18.55 24.90 4.54
CA GLU A 178 -20.01 24.97 4.46
C GLU A 178 -20.68 24.51 5.77
N ASN A 179 -20.18 23.45 6.38
CA ASN A 179 -20.62 22.97 7.69
C ASN A 179 -20.39 24.04 8.78
N ILE A 180 -19.24 24.72 8.75
CA ILE A 180 -18.93 25.82 9.69
C ILE A 180 -19.92 26.99 9.53
N LYS A 181 -20.29 27.35 8.30
CA LYS A 181 -21.33 28.37 8.04
C LYS A 181 -22.67 27.99 8.68
N SER A 182 -22.96 26.70 8.76
CA SER A 182 -24.16 26.14 9.36
C SER A 182 -24.03 25.86 10.87
N ASN A 183 -22.91 26.26 11.51
CA ASN A 183 -22.55 25.96 12.90
C ASN A 183 -22.45 24.46 13.23
N ASP A 184 -22.14 23.60 12.25
CA ASP A 184 -22.10 22.14 12.40
C ASP A 184 -20.70 21.57 12.07
N TYR A 185 -19.66 22.06 12.76
CA TYR A 185 -18.29 21.55 12.54
C TYR A 185 -18.20 20.03 12.77
N SER A 186 -17.77 19.27 11.76
CA SER A 186 -17.65 17.81 11.83
C SER A 186 -16.22 17.36 12.13
N ASP A 187 -15.98 16.84 13.34
CA ASP A 187 -14.72 16.15 13.67
C ASP A 187 -14.50 14.89 12.82
N GLU A 188 -15.60 14.24 12.38
CA GLU A 188 -15.54 13.08 11.50
C GLU A 188 -15.01 13.48 10.11
N LEU A 189 -15.49 14.58 9.53
CA LEU A 189 -15.01 15.07 8.24
C LEU A 189 -13.54 15.51 8.31
N LYS A 190 -13.15 16.23 9.37
CA LYS A 190 -11.74 16.54 9.67
C LYS A 190 -10.86 15.27 9.66
N ASN A 191 -11.29 14.22 10.35
CA ASN A 191 -10.55 12.96 10.42
C ASN A 191 -10.51 12.22 9.05
N LYS A 192 -11.59 12.29 8.26
CA LYS A 192 -11.61 11.79 6.88
C LYS A 192 -10.64 12.56 5.98
N CYS A 193 -10.58 13.89 6.09
CA CYS A 193 -9.61 14.74 5.37
C CYS A 193 -8.19 14.30 5.70
N THR A 194 -7.82 14.27 6.98
CA THR A 194 -6.50 13.81 7.44
C THR A 194 -6.15 12.41 6.92
N GLY A 195 -7.11 11.49 6.95
CA GLY A 195 -6.93 10.14 6.38
C GLY A 195 -6.58 10.18 4.88
N LYS A 196 -7.20 11.08 4.11
CA LYS A 196 -6.92 11.27 2.68
C LYS A 196 -5.57 11.92 2.43
N MET A 197 -5.17 12.88 3.25
CA MET A 197 -3.87 13.53 3.14
C MET A 197 -2.72 12.56 3.44
N ARG A 198 -2.92 11.67 4.42
CA ARG A 198 -1.98 10.57 4.70
C ARG A 198 -1.82 9.59 3.53
N GLU A 199 -2.86 9.37 2.71
CA GLU A 199 -2.72 8.60 1.45
C GLU A 199 -1.83 9.32 0.43
N LEU A 200 -1.87 10.66 0.38
CA LEU A 200 -1.00 11.46 -0.49
C LEU A 200 0.46 11.37 -0.04
N THR A 201 0.75 11.35 1.26
CA THR A 201 2.10 11.14 1.80
C THR A 201 2.77 9.89 1.21
N TYR A 202 2.01 8.80 1.04
CA TYR A 202 2.53 7.57 0.44
C TYR A 202 3.04 7.78 -1.00
N LYS A 203 2.38 8.64 -1.79
CA LYS A 203 2.84 8.98 -3.15
C LYS A 203 4.18 9.71 -3.14
N VAL A 204 4.36 10.64 -2.20
CA VAL A 204 5.63 11.36 -1.98
C VAL A 204 6.72 10.40 -1.49
N TYR A 205 6.38 9.40 -0.69
CA TYR A 205 7.36 8.41 -0.22
C TYR A 205 7.85 7.48 -1.35
N ILE A 206 6.97 7.00 -2.22
CA ILE A 206 7.36 6.07 -3.30
C ILE A 206 8.16 6.72 -4.43
N SER A 207 8.18 8.06 -4.53
CA SER A 207 9.03 8.80 -5.49
C SER A 207 10.49 8.93 -5.02
N ARG A 208 10.83 8.46 -3.82
CA ARG A 208 12.19 8.51 -3.24
C ARG A 208 13.26 7.87 -4.13
N HIS A 209 14.41 8.54 -4.23
CA HIS A 209 15.63 8.03 -4.87
C HIS A 209 16.72 7.73 -3.84
N ARG A 210 17.72 6.90 -4.19
CA ARG A 210 18.66 6.29 -3.21
C ARG A 210 19.31 7.32 -2.26
N LYS A 211 19.69 8.49 -2.78
CA LYS A 211 20.33 9.59 -2.05
C LYS A 211 19.42 10.80 -1.77
N TYR A 212 18.19 10.82 -2.30
CA TYR A 212 17.35 12.03 -2.35
C TYR A 212 15.90 11.71 -1.97
N LEU A 213 15.26 12.63 -1.24
CA LEU A 213 13.94 12.41 -0.66
C LEU A 213 12.81 12.32 -1.69
N THR A 214 12.90 13.00 -2.83
CA THR A 214 11.81 12.96 -3.83
C THR A 214 12.23 13.58 -5.18
N THR A 215 11.31 13.57 -6.13
CA THR A 215 11.30 14.33 -7.39
C THR A 215 10.72 15.74 -7.20
N ASN A 216 10.87 16.62 -8.20
CA ASN A 216 10.33 17.98 -8.17
C ASN A 216 8.83 18.03 -7.86
N ILE A 217 8.03 17.16 -8.48
CA ILE A 217 6.60 17.01 -8.19
C ILE A 217 6.31 16.63 -6.73
N GLY A 218 7.13 15.76 -6.14
CA GLY A 218 6.87 15.33 -4.77
C GLY A 218 7.22 16.40 -3.73
N ILE A 219 8.01 17.42 -4.09
CA ILE A 219 8.22 18.61 -3.24
C ILE A 219 6.96 19.45 -3.21
N ILE A 220 6.41 19.75 -4.38
CA ILE A 220 5.14 20.47 -4.50
C ILE A 220 4.06 19.72 -3.71
N GLN A 221 3.93 18.40 -3.89
CA GLN A 221 2.97 17.60 -3.15
C GLN A 221 3.22 17.60 -1.63
N PHE A 222 4.48 17.58 -1.18
CA PHE A 222 4.81 17.68 0.25
C PHE A 222 4.43 19.05 0.83
N ASN A 223 4.76 20.14 0.12
CA ASN A 223 4.46 21.49 0.57
C ASN A 223 2.95 21.74 0.63
N LEU A 224 2.21 21.35 -0.42
CA LEU A 224 0.75 21.39 -0.42
C LEU A 224 0.16 20.56 0.72
N LEU A 225 0.75 19.39 1.00
CA LEU A 225 0.30 18.51 2.07
C LEU A 225 0.39 19.15 3.45
N ILE A 226 1.51 19.78 3.80
CA ILE A 226 1.67 20.39 5.13
C ILE A 226 0.76 21.61 5.28
N ASN A 227 0.72 22.48 4.26
CA ASN A 227 -0.08 23.70 4.28
C ASN A 227 -1.59 23.40 4.36
N LEU A 228 -2.10 22.51 3.50
CA LEU A 228 -3.53 22.18 3.48
C LEU A 228 -3.98 21.29 4.66
N GLU A 229 -3.09 20.48 5.24
CA GLU A 229 -3.39 19.76 6.48
C GLU A 229 -3.40 20.69 7.68
N TYR A 230 -2.50 21.68 7.74
CA TYR A 230 -2.53 22.67 8.80
C TYR A 230 -3.79 23.54 8.72
N PHE A 231 -4.21 23.92 7.50
CA PHE A 231 -5.49 24.59 7.28
C PHE A 231 -6.68 23.77 7.80
N ASN A 232 -6.72 22.46 7.54
CA ASN A 232 -7.77 21.58 8.08
C ASN A 232 -7.84 21.59 9.62
N LEU A 233 -6.69 21.71 10.29
CA LEU A 233 -6.65 21.85 11.74
C LEU A 233 -7.15 23.23 12.19
N LEU A 234 -6.76 24.30 11.50
CA LEU A 234 -7.20 25.68 11.77
C LEU A 234 -8.71 25.87 11.58
N LEU A 235 -9.36 25.10 10.70
CA LEU A 235 -10.82 25.13 10.55
C LEU A 235 -11.56 24.90 11.87
N LYS A 236 -10.96 24.18 12.83
CA LYS A 236 -11.53 24.03 14.17
C LYS A 236 -11.49 25.34 14.97
N ASP A 237 -10.37 26.05 14.90
CA ASP A 237 -10.20 27.33 15.59
C ASP A 237 -11.14 28.39 14.96
N ILE A 238 -11.25 28.38 13.62
CA ILE A 238 -12.22 29.19 12.86
C ILE A 238 -13.66 28.85 13.28
N ALA A 239 -14.01 27.58 13.46
CA ALA A 239 -15.36 27.20 13.90
C ALA A 239 -15.70 27.69 15.33
N LEU A 240 -14.70 27.88 16.19
CA LEU A 240 -14.88 28.33 17.57
C LEU A 240 -14.89 29.86 17.71
N GLU A 241 -14.43 30.58 16.70
CA GLU A 241 -14.28 32.02 16.73
C GLU A 241 -15.62 32.73 16.46
N LYS A 242 -16.22 33.27 17.52
CA LYS A 242 -17.54 33.92 17.49
C LYS A 242 -17.57 35.25 16.71
N SER A 243 -16.42 35.85 16.43
CA SER A 243 -16.28 37.13 15.70
C SER A 243 -16.41 36.99 14.18
N LEU A 244 -16.38 35.76 13.66
CA LEU A 244 -16.45 35.49 12.23
C LEU A 244 -17.85 35.75 11.67
N LYS A 245 -17.92 36.41 10.52
CA LYS A 245 -19.16 36.61 9.77
C LYS A 245 -19.17 35.70 8.55
N GLU A 246 -20.35 35.55 7.98
CA GLU A 246 -20.58 34.74 6.78
C GLU A 246 -19.72 35.19 5.59
N LYS A 247 -19.40 36.49 5.50
CA LYS A 247 -18.51 37.03 4.46
C LYS A 247 -17.13 36.38 4.49
N GLU A 248 -16.48 36.30 5.66
CA GLU A 248 -15.12 35.77 5.70
C GLU A 248 -15.05 34.26 5.39
N LEU A 249 -16.09 33.50 5.77
CA LEU A 249 -16.22 32.09 5.39
C LEU A 249 -16.46 31.93 3.87
N CYS A 250 -17.18 32.87 3.24
CA CYS A 250 -17.30 32.92 1.78
C CYS A 250 -15.97 33.20 1.11
N ASP A 251 -15.14 34.09 1.64
CA ASP A 251 -13.82 34.40 1.06
C ASP A 251 -12.90 33.17 1.13
N ILE A 252 -12.93 32.40 2.23
CA ILE A 252 -12.24 31.10 2.33
C ILE A 252 -12.77 30.10 1.29
N GLU A 253 -14.08 30.03 1.10
CA GLU A 253 -14.69 29.13 0.11
C GLU A 253 -14.23 29.48 -1.31
N GLN A 254 -14.08 30.78 -1.63
CA GLN A 254 -13.60 31.25 -2.92
C GLN A 254 -12.15 30.82 -3.22
N LEU A 255 -11.29 30.76 -2.19
CA LEU A 255 -9.92 30.24 -2.32
C LEU A 255 -9.94 28.76 -2.70
N LEU A 256 -10.74 27.95 -1.99
CA LEU A 256 -10.88 26.51 -2.26
C LEU A 256 -11.50 26.24 -3.64
N ASP A 257 -12.51 27.02 -4.03
CA ASP A 257 -13.13 26.96 -5.36
C ASP A 257 -12.14 27.35 -6.48
N GLY A 258 -11.27 28.33 -6.22
CA GLY A 258 -10.15 28.67 -7.11
C GLY A 258 -9.25 27.45 -7.35
N LEU A 259 -8.79 26.79 -6.29
CA LEU A 259 -7.93 25.61 -6.41
C LEU A 259 -8.61 24.46 -7.16
N GLU A 260 -9.91 24.24 -6.94
CA GLU A 260 -10.67 23.23 -7.67
C GLU A 260 -10.80 23.55 -9.16
N LYS A 261 -11.14 24.80 -9.50
CA LYS A 261 -11.24 25.27 -10.89
C LYS A 261 -9.91 25.20 -11.61
N TYR A 262 -8.81 25.53 -10.94
CA TYR A 262 -7.47 25.39 -11.50
C TYR A 262 -7.14 23.92 -11.77
N ALA A 263 -7.45 23.03 -10.82
CA ALA A 263 -7.24 21.59 -11.00
C ALA A 263 -8.09 21.00 -12.16
N ALA A 264 -9.25 21.59 -12.44
CA ALA A 264 -10.09 21.25 -13.59
C ALA A 264 -9.59 21.85 -14.92
N GLY A 265 -8.65 22.80 -14.88
CA GLY A 265 -8.15 23.53 -16.05
C GLY A 265 -9.09 24.64 -16.53
N ASN A 266 -9.95 25.15 -15.63
CA ASN A 266 -10.94 26.18 -15.94
C ASN A 266 -10.42 27.61 -15.72
N ILE A 267 -9.32 27.79 -14.99
CA ILE A 267 -8.68 29.08 -14.71
C ILE A 267 -7.16 28.94 -14.84
N GLU A 268 -6.46 30.06 -15.02
CA GLU A 268 -5.01 30.14 -15.06
C GLU A 268 -4.41 30.31 -13.65
N VAL A 269 -3.08 30.30 -13.54
CA VAL A 269 -2.41 30.47 -12.25
C VAL A 269 -2.54 31.90 -11.74
N ASP A 270 -2.54 32.89 -12.63
CA ASP A 270 -2.64 34.31 -12.26
C ASP A 270 -4.01 34.62 -11.61
N ASP A 271 -5.08 33.94 -12.05
CA ASP A 271 -6.41 34.02 -11.42
C ASP A 271 -6.40 33.51 -9.97
N LEU A 272 -5.48 32.60 -9.61
CA LEU A 272 -5.32 32.15 -8.22
C LEU A 272 -4.61 33.20 -7.37
N GLU A 273 -3.61 33.89 -7.93
CA GLU A 273 -2.90 34.96 -7.23
C GLU A 273 -3.84 36.07 -6.82
N GLU A 274 -4.68 36.54 -7.76
CA GLU A 274 -5.65 37.60 -7.52
C GLU A 274 -6.59 37.22 -6.36
N LYS A 275 -7.11 36.00 -6.36
CA LYS A 275 -8.00 35.51 -5.29
C LYS A 275 -7.30 35.45 -3.92
N VAL A 276 -6.05 35.00 -3.88
CA VAL A 276 -5.25 34.96 -2.64
C VAL A 276 -5.00 36.37 -2.14
N GLN A 277 -4.64 37.30 -3.02
CA GLN A 277 -4.36 38.69 -2.66
C GLN A 277 -5.62 39.40 -2.15
N LEU A 278 -6.77 39.22 -2.82
CA LEU A 278 -8.06 39.73 -2.36
C LEU A 278 -8.41 39.25 -0.96
N PHE A 279 -8.20 37.96 -0.66
CA PHE A 279 -8.44 37.44 0.69
C PHE A 279 -7.53 38.10 1.72
N ILE A 280 -6.24 38.26 1.42
CA ILE A 280 -5.26 38.88 2.32
C ILE A 280 -5.68 40.32 2.63
N ASP A 281 -5.97 41.11 1.59
CA ASP A 281 -6.30 42.52 1.73
C ASP A 281 -7.61 42.73 2.52
N ASP A 282 -8.62 41.88 2.29
CA ASP A 282 -9.93 42.00 2.92
C ASP A 282 -9.97 41.46 4.36
N ASN A 283 -9.13 40.49 4.73
CA ASN A 283 -9.36 39.68 5.94
C ASN A 283 -8.21 39.64 6.95
N ILE A 284 -6.96 39.96 6.58
CA ILE A 284 -5.79 39.70 7.43
C ILE A 284 -5.86 40.36 8.83
N ASN A 285 -6.52 41.52 8.96
CA ASN A 285 -6.61 42.27 10.21
C ASN A 285 -7.86 41.96 11.05
N LYS A 286 -8.74 41.06 10.59
CA LYS A 286 -10.04 40.79 11.24
C LYS A 286 -9.98 39.73 12.34
N SER A 287 -8.99 38.84 12.29
CA SER A 287 -8.79 37.75 13.25
C SER A 287 -7.30 37.41 13.33
N GLU A 288 -6.84 36.89 14.47
CA GLU A 288 -5.48 36.35 14.61
C GLU A 288 -5.24 35.12 13.71
N VAL A 289 -6.29 34.43 13.25
CA VAL A 289 -6.21 33.23 12.42
C VAL A 289 -5.99 33.55 10.95
N PHE A 290 -6.52 34.68 10.45
CA PHE A 290 -6.50 35.00 9.03
C PHE A 290 -5.12 35.32 8.41
N PRO A 291 -4.16 35.94 9.12
CA PRO A 291 -2.79 36.00 8.63
C PRO A 291 -2.22 34.63 8.30
N ILE A 292 -2.48 33.65 9.16
CA ILE A 292 -2.01 32.27 8.96
C ILE A 292 -2.69 31.64 7.75
N VAL A 293 -4.00 31.85 7.57
CA VAL A 293 -4.73 31.39 6.38
C VAL A 293 -4.17 32.02 5.11
N GLY A 294 -3.90 33.33 5.12
CA GLY A 294 -3.28 34.03 4.00
C GLY A 294 -1.91 33.46 3.65
N ASP A 295 -1.04 33.26 4.65
CA ASP A 295 0.29 32.67 4.47
C ASP A 295 0.23 31.26 3.87
N ILE A 296 -0.69 30.41 4.37
CA ILE A 296 -0.94 29.06 3.83
C ILE A 296 -1.30 29.12 2.35
N PHE A 297 -2.29 29.93 1.98
CA PHE A 297 -2.77 29.97 0.61
C PHE A 297 -1.77 30.64 -0.34
N MET A 298 -0.98 31.59 0.15
CA MET A 298 0.14 32.17 -0.61
C MET A 298 1.23 31.12 -0.89
N GLU A 299 1.56 30.27 0.09
CA GLU A 299 2.50 29.17 -0.13
C GLU A 299 1.94 28.10 -1.07
N VAL A 300 0.64 27.80 -0.98
CA VAL A 300 -0.05 26.91 -1.92
C VAL A 300 0.04 27.46 -3.35
N TYR A 301 -0.28 28.74 -3.54
CA TYR A 301 -0.16 29.44 -4.82
C TYR A 301 1.26 29.37 -5.39
N LYS A 302 2.29 29.74 -4.61
CA LYS A 302 3.70 29.68 -5.06
C LYS A 302 4.12 28.29 -5.55
N ASN A 303 3.66 27.23 -4.88
CA ASN A 303 3.97 25.86 -5.29
C ASN A 303 3.21 25.44 -6.57
N ILE A 304 2.01 25.98 -6.80
CA ILE A 304 1.25 25.80 -8.03
C ILE A 304 1.89 26.58 -9.19
N MET A 305 2.35 27.81 -8.97
CA MET A 305 3.10 28.60 -9.95
C MET A 305 4.39 27.90 -10.37
N ARG A 306 5.17 27.43 -9.40
CA ARG A 306 6.38 26.63 -9.68
C ARG A 306 6.06 25.39 -10.52
N LEU A 307 4.87 24.81 -10.37
CA LEU A 307 4.44 23.66 -11.16
C LEU A 307 4.07 24.04 -12.59
N SER A 308 3.33 25.14 -12.80
CA SER A 308 2.90 25.57 -14.13
C SER A 308 4.07 25.96 -15.03
N GLU A 309 5.12 26.54 -14.45
CA GLU A 309 6.36 26.91 -15.15
C GLU A 309 7.26 25.71 -15.51
N MET A 310 7.02 24.54 -14.89
CA MET A 310 7.94 23.41 -14.96
C MET A 310 7.77 22.59 -16.25
N ASN A 311 8.89 22.33 -16.93
CA ASN A 311 8.89 21.49 -18.13
C ASN A 311 8.53 20.03 -17.83
N LYS A 312 7.81 19.38 -18.75
CA LYS A 312 7.33 17.98 -18.66
C LYS A 312 8.41 16.96 -18.27
N LYS A 313 9.61 17.11 -18.84
CA LYS A 313 10.76 16.24 -18.57
C LYS A 313 11.37 16.46 -17.18
N GLU A 314 11.01 17.54 -16.49
CA GLU A 314 11.61 17.96 -15.22
C GLU A 314 10.74 17.60 -14.02
N ILE A 315 9.42 17.52 -14.19
CA ILE A 315 8.45 17.15 -13.16
C ILE A 315 8.89 15.89 -12.38
N ASN A 316 9.37 14.86 -13.10
CA ASN A 316 9.80 13.59 -12.53
C ASN A 316 11.32 13.49 -12.29
N LYS A 317 12.10 14.56 -12.52
CA LYS A 317 13.54 14.55 -12.17
C LYS A 317 13.70 14.61 -10.66
N VAL A 318 14.79 13.99 -10.21
CA VAL A 318 15.18 13.96 -8.80
C VAL A 318 15.57 15.37 -8.36
N TYR A 319 15.02 15.83 -7.23
CA TYR A 319 15.44 17.09 -6.65
C TYR A 319 16.68 16.88 -5.78
N LYS A 320 17.79 17.50 -6.18
CA LYS A 320 19.11 17.19 -5.60
C LYS A 320 19.34 17.86 -4.24
N GLU A 321 18.62 18.93 -3.91
CA GLU A 321 18.83 19.67 -2.66
C GLU A 321 18.22 18.96 -1.44
N TRP A 322 17.19 18.13 -1.66
CA TRP A 322 16.57 17.33 -0.60
C TRP A 322 17.31 16.01 -0.45
N GLN A 323 18.49 16.07 0.15
CA GLN A 323 19.28 14.88 0.45
C GLN A 323 18.64 14.08 1.59
N ARG A 324 18.81 12.76 1.54
CA ARG A 324 18.25 11.85 2.55
C ARG A 324 19.05 11.94 3.85
N SER A 325 18.35 11.86 4.98
CA SER A 325 18.95 11.90 6.31
C SER A 325 19.92 10.73 6.56
N HIS A 326 20.85 10.93 7.49
CA HIS A 326 21.77 9.89 7.97
C HIS A 326 21.09 8.80 8.84
N LEU A 327 19.80 8.94 9.18
CA LEU A 327 19.05 7.88 9.88
C LEU A 327 18.96 6.58 9.06
N ASP A 328 19.22 6.67 7.76
CA ASP A 328 19.35 5.55 6.82
C ASP A 328 20.79 5.05 6.60
N ILE A 329 21.74 5.40 7.48
CA ILE A 329 23.08 4.77 7.47
C ILE A 329 22.89 3.26 7.59
N PHE A 330 23.48 2.54 6.63
CA PHE A 330 23.38 1.08 6.44
C PHE A 330 23.53 0.29 7.75
N LYS A 331 24.36 0.77 8.69
CA LYS A 331 24.59 0.17 10.01
C LYS A 331 23.36 0.19 10.94
N ASN A 332 22.62 1.30 11.00
CA ASN A 332 21.41 1.42 11.82
C ASN A 332 20.23 0.69 11.18
N VAL A 333 20.14 0.75 9.84
CA VAL A 333 19.16 -0.01 9.05
C VAL A 333 19.40 -1.51 9.21
N PHE A 334 20.63 -2.00 9.13
CA PHE A 334 20.92 -3.44 9.30
C PHE A 334 20.57 -3.94 10.72
N LYS A 335 20.82 -3.12 11.75
CA LYS A 335 20.43 -3.41 13.14
C LYS A 335 18.91 -3.42 13.34
N GLU A 336 18.16 -2.53 12.69
CA GLU A 336 16.69 -2.58 12.68
C GLU A 336 16.15 -3.78 11.88
N TYR A 337 16.84 -4.20 10.81
CA TYR A 337 16.41 -5.34 9.99
C TYR A 337 16.56 -6.64 10.79
N PHE A 338 17.72 -6.89 11.41
CA PHE A 338 17.99 -8.09 12.23
C PHE A 338 17.38 -8.05 13.64
N ASN A 339 16.20 -7.45 13.78
CA ASN A 339 15.44 -7.53 15.01
C ASN A 339 14.53 -8.76 15.00
N VAL A 340 14.90 -9.78 15.78
CA VAL A 340 14.12 -11.02 15.96
C VAL A 340 12.73 -10.78 16.55
N ASN A 341 12.53 -9.65 17.23
CA ASN A 341 11.24 -9.22 17.76
C ASN A 341 10.39 -8.45 16.75
N SER A 342 10.91 -8.19 15.55
CA SER A 342 10.16 -7.52 14.49
C SER A 342 9.05 -8.42 13.94
N ILE A 343 7.94 -7.79 13.54
CA ILE A 343 6.86 -8.46 12.83
C ILE A 343 7.35 -9.17 11.56
N ARG A 344 8.33 -8.59 10.86
CA ARG A 344 8.90 -9.14 9.62
C ARG A 344 9.60 -10.45 9.88
N PHE A 345 10.46 -10.49 10.89
CA PHE A 345 11.21 -11.71 11.25
C PHE A 345 10.27 -12.81 11.73
N LYS A 346 9.39 -12.52 12.70
CA LYS A 346 8.41 -13.49 13.24
C LYS A 346 7.50 -14.05 12.16
N PHE A 347 7.07 -13.21 11.22
CA PHE A 347 6.24 -13.66 10.13
C PHE A 347 7.01 -14.50 9.11
N ALA A 348 8.22 -14.09 8.72
CA ALA A 348 9.06 -14.85 7.77
C ALA A 348 9.44 -16.23 8.33
N ILE A 349 9.86 -16.30 9.59
CA ILE A 349 10.23 -17.57 10.24
C ILE A 349 9.01 -18.49 10.33
N ARG A 350 7.84 -17.98 10.78
CA ARG A 350 6.61 -18.77 10.85
C ARG A 350 6.21 -19.33 9.49
N MET A 351 6.25 -18.49 8.46
CA MET A 351 5.92 -18.89 7.08
C MET A 351 6.87 -19.95 6.56
N SER A 352 8.18 -19.78 6.77
CA SER A 352 9.19 -20.75 6.34
C SER A 352 9.02 -22.12 7.01
N ILE A 353 8.88 -22.16 8.34
CA ILE A 353 8.68 -23.43 9.08
C ILE A 353 7.40 -24.13 8.58
N THR A 354 6.30 -23.38 8.53
CA THR A 354 4.98 -23.96 8.19
C THR A 354 4.96 -24.51 6.78
N LEU A 355 5.50 -23.77 5.80
CA LEU A 355 5.52 -24.22 4.41
C LEU A 355 6.54 -25.34 4.17
N THR A 356 7.71 -25.30 4.81
CA THR A 356 8.68 -26.41 4.72
C THR A 356 8.09 -27.70 5.24
N ILE A 357 7.39 -27.67 6.38
CA ILE A 357 6.69 -28.85 6.92
C ILE A 357 5.60 -29.30 5.94
N ALA A 358 4.80 -28.39 5.40
CA ALA A 358 3.74 -28.74 4.46
C ALA A 358 4.27 -29.34 3.14
N LEU A 359 5.39 -28.83 2.64
CA LEU A 359 6.08 -29.35 1.45
C LEU A 359 6.68 -30.72 1.73
N LEU A 360 7.37 -30.90 2.87
CA LEU A 360 7.92 -32.18 3.30
C LEU A 360 6.82 -33.25 3.41
N VAL A 361 5.72 -32.92 4.07
CA VAL A 361 4.57 -33.84 4.22
C VAL A 361 3.96 -34.15 2.85
N GLY A 362 3.85 -33.15 1.97
CA GLY A 362 3.33 -33.34 0.62
C GLY A 362 4.20 -34.23 -0.26
N GLU A 363 5.52 -34.07 -0.20
CA GLU A 363 6.48 -34.92 -0.91
C GLU A 363 6.52 -36.35 -0.32
N PHE A 364 6.50 -36.48 1.01
CA PHE A 364 6.55 -37.77 1.68
C PHE A 364 5.29 -38.61 1.48
N LEU A 365 4.10 -37.99 1.53
CA LEU A 365 2.82 -38.70 1.38
C LEU A 365 2.41 -38.89 -0.09
N GLY A 366 2.99 -38.13 -1.02
CA GLY A 366 2.72 -38.25 -2.46
C GLY A 366 1.25 -37.97 -2.84
N PHE A 367 0.51 -37.28 -2.00
CA PHE A 367 -0.93 -37.10 -2.19
C PHE A 367 -1.25 -36.24 -3.42
N TYR A 368 -2.12 -36.76 -4.27
CA TYR A 368 -2.56 -36.07 -5.48
C TYR A 368 -3.22 -34.72 -5.15
N LYS A 369 -2.75 -33.63 -5.78
CA LYS A 369 -3.23 -32.25 -5.59
C LYS A 369 -3.02 -31.65 -4.19
N ILE A 370 -2.08 -32.18 -3.39
CA ILE A 370 -1.69 -31.61 -2.09
C ILE A 370 -1.29 -30.13 -2.16
N ILE A 371 -0.90 -29.64 -3.35
CA ILE A 371 -0.68 -28.22 -3.65
C ILE A 371 -1.83 -27.30 -3.21
N TRP A 372 -3.07 -27.78 -3.19
CA TRP A 372 -4.22 -27.01 -2.73
C TRP A 372 -4.20 -26.73 -1.23
N ALA A 373 -3.64 -27.63 -0.43
CA ALA A 373 -3.40 -27.39 0.99
C ALA A 373 -2.27 -26.37 1.17
N ILE A 374 -1.13 -26.57 0.49
CA ILE A 374 0.06 -25.70 0.60
C ILE A 374 -0.24 -24.26 0.17
N ILE A 375 -0.96 -24.07 -0.94
CA ILE A 375 -1.39 -22.73 -1.40
C ILE A 375 -2.42 -22.12 -0.44
N THR A 376 -3.27 -22.94 0.18
CA THR A 376 -4.19 -22.47 1.22
C THR A 376 -3.40 -21.96 2.42
N ILE A 377 -2.37 -22.69 2.85
CA ILE A 377 -1.48 -22.29 3.94
C ILE A 377 -0.83 -20.93 3.64
N MET A 378 -0.17 -20.81 2.49
CA MET A 378 0.50 -19.57 2.07
C MET A 378 -0.47 -18.40 1.94
N SER A 379 -1.66 -18.62 1.36
CA SER A 379 -2.58 -17.53 1.03
C SER A 379 -3.30 -16.94 2.23
N ILE A 380 -3.62 -17.78 3.24
CA ILE A 380 -4.31 -17.40 4.47
C ILE A 380 -3.33 -16.75 5.45
N MET A 381 -2.15 -17.33 5.65
CA MET A 381 -1.25 -16.91 6.73
C MET A 381 -0.90 -15.42 6.63
N GLN A 382 -1.26 -14.66 7.67
CA GLN A 382 -0.97 -13.22 7.77
C GLN A 382 0.02 -12.97 8.91
N PRO A 383 0.66 -11.78 8.94
CA PRO A 383 1.53 -11.39 10.06
C PRO A 383 0.78 -11.38 11.40
N TYR A 384 -0.46 -10.91 11.39
CA TYR A 384 -1.33 -10.83 12.57
C TYR A 384 -2.25 -12.04 12.68
N TYR A 385 -2.47 -12.47 13.92
CA TYR A 385 -3.34 -13.60 14.23
C TYR A 385 -4.79 -13.37 13.75
N GLU A 386 -5.34 -12.20 14.05
CA GLU A 386 -6.71 -11.80 13.75
C GLU A 386 -6.98 -11.69 12.23
N ASP A 387 -6.01 -11.14 11.48
CA ASP A 387 -6.07 -11.08 10.02
C ASP A 387 -6.05 -12.50 9.39
N THR A 388 -5.36 -13.45 10.03
CA THR A 388 -5.29 -14.84 9.58
C THR A 388 -6.64 -15.55 9.75
N ILE A 389 -7.34 -15.34 10.88
CA ILE A 389 -8.69 -15.88 11.10
C ILE A 389 -9.66 -15.34 10.06
N THR A 390 -9.61 -14.03 9.81
CA THR A 390 -10.48 -13.39 8.81
C THR A 390 -10.27 -13.99 7.43
N LYS A 391 -9.00 -14.19 7.02
CA LYS A 391 -8.70 -14.85 5.74
C LYS A 391 -9.05 -16.33 5.71
N ALA A 392 -8.95 -17.05 6.82
CA ALA A 392 -9.37 -18.45 6.89
C ALA A 392 -10.87 -18.58 6.59
N ARG A 393 -11.69 -17.72 7.23
CA ARG A 393 -13.14 -17.65 6.98
C ARG A 393 -13.44 -17.34 5.51
N ASP A 394 -12.78 -16.33 4.96
CA ASP A 394 -12.96 -15.93 3.55
C ASP A 394 -12.50 -17.02 2.57
N ARG A 395 -11.43 -17.76 2.89
CA ARG A 395 -10.96 -18.90 2.08
C ARG A 395 -12.00 -20.00 2.04
N ILE A 396 -12.55 -20.38 3.20
CA ILE A 396 -13.61 -21.40 3.30
C ILE A 396 -14.83 -20.96 2.50
N LYS A 397 -15.33 -19.74 2.76
CA LYS A 397 -16.48 -19.17 2.04
C LYS A 397 -16.26 -19.14 0.52
N GLY A 398 -15.09 -18.69 0.08
CA GLY A 398 -14.75 -18.62 -1.34
C GLY A 398 -14.66 -19.99 -2.01
N ASN A 399 -14.08 -21.00 -1.34
CA ASN A 399 -13.96 -22.34 -1.92
C ASN A 399 -15.30 -23.10 -1.93
N ILE A 400 -16.15 -22.92 -0.92
CA ILE A 400 -17.52 -23.48 -0.92
C ILE A 400 -18.30 -22.95 -2.12
N LEU A 401 -18.30 -21.63 -2.33
CA LEU A 401 -18.94 -21.02 -3.48
C LEU A 401 -18.33 -21.49 -4.81
N ALA A 402 -17.02 -21.69 -4.88
CA ALA A 402 -16.35 -22.17 -6.08
C ALA A 402 -16.80 -23.58 -6.44
N ILE A 403 -16.82 -24.47 -5.45
CA ILE A 403 -17.27 -25.86 -5.60
C ILE A 403 -18.72 -25.91 -6.06
N LEU A 404 -19.61 -25.08 -5.49
CA LEU A 404 -21.00 -25.02 -5.93
C LEU A 404 -21.11 -24.58 -7.39
N ILE A 405 -20.41 -23.51 -7.78
CA ILE A 405 -20.42 -23.00 -9.16
C ILE A 405 -19.86 -24.02 -10.13
N THR A 406 -18.66 -24.56 -9.87
CA THR A 406 -18.01 -25.50 -10.79
C THR A 406 -18.71 -26.85 -10.82
N GLY A 407 -19.17 -27.34 -9.67
CA GLY A 407 -19.85 -28.63 -9.56
C GLY A 407 -21.21 -28.65 -10.23
N ILE A 408 -21.93 -27.53 -10.27
CA ILE A 408 -23.20 -27.42 -11.02
C ILE A 408 -22.92 -27.21 -12.50
N ILE A 409 -22.15 -26.17 -12.86
CA ILE A 409 -22.03 -25.73 -14.25
C ILE A 409 -21.25 -26.74 -15.11
N ILE A 410 -20.16 -27.31 -14.61
CA ILE A 410 -19.32 -28.21 -15.42
C ILE A 410 -20.00 -29.57 -15.59
N ASN A 411 -20.63 -30.11 -14.53
CA ASN A 411 -21.36 -31.39 -14.63
C ASN A 411 -22.61 -31.31 -15.51
N MET A 412 -23.31 -30.17 -15.57
CA MET A 412 -24.50 -30.03 -16.40
C MET A 412 -24.20 -29.85 -17.90
N VAL A 413 -23.02 -29.33 -18.22
CA VAL A 413 -22.73 -28.83 -19.57
C VAL A 413 -21.73 -29.70 -20.32
N ASP A 414 -20.90 -30.46 -19.61
CA ASP A 414 -19.88 -31.41 -20.12
C ASP A 414 -19.20 -30.99 -21.44
N ASN A 415 -18.80 -29.72 -21.51
CA ASN A 415 -18.21 -29.13 -22.71
C ASN A 415 -16.88 -28.44 -22.38
N LYS A 416 -15.80 -28.91 -23.03
CA LYS A 416 -14.44 -28.36 -22.89
C LYS A 416 -14.38 -26.86 -23.21
N PHE A 417 -15.12 -26.42 -24.23
CA PHE A 417 -15.18 -25.00 -24.60
C PHE A 417 -15.76 -24.15 -23.46
N ILE A 418 -16.81 -24.64 -22.81
CA ILE A 418 -17.47 -23.92 -21.71
C ILE A 418 -16.57 -23.91 -20.48
N THR A 419 -15.83 -24.98 -20.22
CA THR A 419 -14.80 -25.03 -19.16
C THR A 419 -13.69 -23.98 -19.39
N ILE A 420 -13.21 -23.84 -20.64
CA ILE A 420 -12.22 -22.82 -21.02
C ILE A 420 -12.81 -21.41 -20.89
N LEU A 421 -14.07 -21.21 -21.28
CA LEU A 421 -14.75 -19.92 -21.13
C LEU A 421 -14.87 -19.51 -19.66
N ILE A 422 -15.27 -20.44 -18.78
CA ILE A 422 -15.35 -20.21 -17.33
C ILE A 422 -13.96 -19.89 -16.77
N LEU A 423 -12.93 -20.61 -17.21
CA LEU A 423 -11.54 -20.33 -16.84
C LEU A 423 -11.16 -18.88 -17.21
N ILE A 424 -11.38 -18.46 -18.46
CA ILE A 424 -11.07 -17.09 -18.91
C ILE A 424 -11.84 -16.06 -18.08
N CYS A 425 -13.15 -16.24 -17.91
CA CYS A 425 -13.98 -15.36 -17.09
C CYS A 425 -13.47 -15.26 -15.65
N SER A 426 -13.08 -16.39 -15.04
CA SER A 426 -12.54 -16.41 -13.68
C SER A 426 -11.19 -15.71 -13.57
N LEU A 427 -10.32 -15.79 -14.58
CA LEU A 427 -9.05 -15.07 -14.61
C LEU A 427 -9.25 -13.54 -14.65
N TYR A 428 -10.24 -13.05 -15.39
CA TYR A 428 -10.59 -11.62 -15.35
C TYR A 428 -11.17 -11.22 -13.99
N LEU A 429 -12.19 -11.95 -13.52
CA LEU A 429 -12.90 -11.62 -12.28
C LEU A 429 -12.02 -11.69 -11.04
N LEU A 430 -10.99 -12.54 -11.03
CA LEU A 430 -9.97 -12.60 -9.97
C LEU A 430 -9.35 -11.21 -9.68
N TYR A 431 -9.19 -10.36 -10.69
CA TYR A 431 -8.61 -9.02 -10.55
C TYR A 431 -9.67 -7.90 -10.46
N GLY A 432 -10.95 -8.24 -10.47
CA GLY A 432 -12.05 -7.29 -10.41
C GLY A 432 -12.48 -6.89 -9.00
N PHE A 433 -12.08 -7.64 -7.96
CA PHE A 433 -12.59 -7.46 -6.60
C PHE A 433 -11.50 -7.17 -5.59
N LYS A 434 -11.87 -6.46 -4.51
CA LYS A 434 -11.01 -6.21 -3.34
C LYS A 434 -11.25 -7.22 -2.22
N GLU A 435 -12.46 -7.77 -2.09
CA GLU A 435 -12.76 -8.72 -1.01
C GLU A 435 -12.08 -10.07 -1.25
N TYR A 436 -11.40 -10.58 -0.22
CA TYR A 436 -10.57 -11.78 -0.36
C TYR A 436 -11.39 -13.05 -0.63
N TYR A 437 -12.62 -13.18 -0.12
CA TYR A 437 -13.47 -14.32 -0.45
C TYR A 437 -13.80 -14.41 -1.95
N LYS A 438 -13.98 -13.27 -2.66
CA LYS A 438 -14.22 -13.24 -4.10
C LYS A 438 -12.96 -13.58 -4.90
N ILE A 439 -11.81 -13.07 -4.46
CA ILE A 439 -10.51 -13.44 -5.05
C ILE A 439 -10.27 -14.95 -4.88
N SER A 440 -10.53 -15.48 -3.69
CA SER A 440 -10.39 -16.92 -3.41
C SER A 440 -11.36 -17.78 -4.21
N LEU A 441 -12.60 -17.29 -4.40
CA LEU A 441 -13.62 -17.92 -5.24
C LEU A 441 -13.12 -18.06 -6.69
N PHE A 442 -12.77 -16.96 -7.36
CA PHE A 442 -12.38 -17.02 -8.77
C PHE A 442 -11.03 -17.73 -8.98
N ALA A 443 -10.10 -17.64 -8.02
CA ALA A 443 -8.87 -18.44 -8.03
C ALA A 443 -9.18 -19.94 -7.94
N ALA A 444 -10.20 -20.30 -7.16
CA ALA A 444 -10.64 -21.67 -7.00
C ALA A 444 -11.31 -22.21 -8.25
N VAL A 445 -12.23 -21.43 -8.83
CA VAL A 445 -12.86 -21.75 -10.12
C VAL A 445 -11.79 -21.95 -11.19
N ALA A 446 -10.85 -21.01 -11.36
CA ALA A 446 -9.77 -21.13 -12.33
C ALA A 446 -8.97 -22.43 -12.14
N SER A 447 -8.58 -22.73 -10.90
CA SER A 447 -7.77 -23.91 -10.60
C SER A 447 -8.52 -25.24 -10.77
N ILE A 448 -9.84 -25.28 -10.49
CA ILE A 448 -10.67 -26.46 -10.75
C ILE A 448 -10.81 -26.65 -12.26
N CYS A 449 -11.14 -25.59 -13.01
CA CYS A 449 -11.29 -25.65 -14.48
C CYS A 449 -10.03 -26.14 -15.17
N VAL A 450 -8.83 -25.71 -14.73
CA VAL A 450 -7.56 -26.22 -15.29
C VAL A 450 -7.40 -27.71 -15.02
N SER A 451 -7.73 -28.15 -13.81
CA SER A 451 -7.55 -29.56 -13.43
C SER A 451 -8.61 -30.47 -14.06
N SER A 452 -9.82 -29.97 -14.29
CA SER A 452 -10.93 -30.75 -14.87
C SER A 452 -10.78 -30.99 -16.37
N LEU A 453 -9.80 -30.35 -17.04
CA LEU A 453 -9.48 -30.66 -18.44
C LEU A 453 -8.88 -32.05 -18.62
N THR A 454 -8.30 -32.61 -17.56
CA THR A 454 -7.60 -33.90 -17.59
C THR A 454 -8.20 -34.94 -16.64
N GLU A 455 -9.08 -34.54 -15.72
CA GLU A 455 -9.45 -35.35 -14.55
C GLU A 455 -10.94 -35.21 -14.21
N ASN A 456 -11.47 -36.20 -13.50
CA ASN A 456 -12.87 -36.18 -13.06
C ASN A 456 -13.12 -35.07 -12.03
N ILE A 457 -14.09 -34.20 -12.32
CA ILE A 457 -14.42 -33.06 -11.48
C ILE A 457 -14.91 -33.45 -10.07
N ASN A 458 -15.60 -34.57 -9.91
CA ASN A 458 -16.13 -34.99 -8.60
C ASN A 458 -14.98 -35.35 -7.65
N VAL A 459 -13.93 -36.01 -8.16
CA VAL A 459 -12.70 -36.30 -7.41
C VAL A 459 -12.01 -34.98 -7.02
N LEU A 460 -11.92 -34.04 -7.97
CA LEU A 460 -11.32 -32.72 -7.73
C LEU A 460 -12.09 -31.92 -6.66
N ILE A 461 -13.42 -31.96 -6.67
CA ILE A 461 -14.24 -31.29 -5.65
C ILE A 461 -13.98 -31.88 -4.28
N PHE A 462 -13.99 -33.21 -4.17
CA PHE A 462 -13.75 -33.91 -2.90
C PHE A 462 -12.37 -33.57 -2.30
N LEU A 463 -11.31 -33.70 -3.11
CA LEU A 463 -9.95 -33.36 -2.70
C LEU A 463 -9.82 -31.90 -2.26
N ARG A 464 -10.54 -31.00 -2.93
CA ARG A 464 -10.48 -29.58 -2.60
C ARG A 464 -11.07 -29.27 -1.24
N ILE A 465 -12.16 -29.93 -0.86
CA ILE A 465 -12.78 -29.75 0.46
C ILE A 465 -11.77 -30.15 1.55
N ILE A 466 -11.19 -31.36 1.43
CA ILE A 466 -10.23 -31.90 2.39
C ILE A 466 -9.02 -30.97 2.51
N TYR A 467 -8.34 -30.67 1.40
CA TYR A 467 -7.11 -29.88 1.45
C TYR A 467 -7.30 -28.43 1.88
N VAL A 468 -8.46 -27.82 1.61
CA VAL A 468 -8.75 -26.47 2.12
C VAL A 468 -8.96 -26.51 3.64
N ILE A 469 -9.66 -27.53 4.16
CA ILE A 469 -9.86 -27.71 5.60
C ILE A 469 -8.51 -27.98 6.30
N ASP A 470 -7.72 -28.92 5.79
CA ASP A 470 -6.41 -29.26 6.36
C ASP A 470 -5.46 -28.06 6.37
N GLY A 471 -5.41 -27.32 5.24
CA GLY A 471 -4.60 -26.12 5.15
C GLY A 471 -5.04 -25.02 6.13
N VAL A 472 -6.35 -24.87 6.37
CA VAL A 472 -6.86 -23.93 7.37
C VAL A 472 -6.47 -24.36 8.78
N ILE A 473 -6.68 -25.63 9.14
CA ILE A 473 -6.36 -26.18 10.47
C ILE A 473 -4.87 -25.98 10.76
N LEU A 474 -4.00 -26.39 9.82
CA LEU A 474 -2.56 -26.29 9.97
C LEU A 474 -2.11 -24.83 10.18
N VAL A 475 -2.66 -23.88 9.41
CA VAL A 475 -2.37 -22.44 9.60
C VAL A 475 -2.81 -21.95 10.97
N LEU A 476 -4.01 -22.29 11.42
CA LEU A 476 -4.51 -21.81 12.71
C LEU A 476 -3.68 -22.34 13.88
N VAL A 477 -3.22 -23.59 13.81
CA VAL A 477 -2.29 -24.18 14.79
C VAL A 477 -0.93 -23.50 14.71
N ALA A 478 -0.33 -23.43 13.53
CA ALA A 478 0.99 -22.80 13.32
C ALA A 478 1.01 -21.34 13.80
N ASN A 479 -0.07 -20.60 13.58
CA ASN A 479 -0.18 -19.20 13.98
C ASN A 479 -0.32 -19.00 15.49
N LYS A 480 -0.79 -20.02 16.22
CA LYS A 480 -0.87 -20.01 17.68
C LYS A 480 0.44 -20.44 18.33
N VAL A 481 1.14 -21.41 17.73
CA VAL A 481 2.34 -22.05 18.31
C VAL A 481 3.64 -21.35 17.89
N ILE A 482 3.79 -21.03 16.60
CA ILE A 482 5.05 -20.58 16.01
C ILE A 482 5.11 -19.06 16.00
N PHE A 483 5.84 -18.46 16.94
CA PHE A 483 6.04 -17.01 17.05
C PHE A 483 4.73 -16.20 16.94
N PRO A 484 3.77 -16.40 17.87
CA PRO A 484 2.50 -15.68 17.83
C PRO A 484 2.71 -14.16 17.84
N TYR A 485 1.92 -13.46 17.04
CA TYR A 485 1.96 -12.01 16.95
C TYR A 485 0.55 -11.47 16.77
N ARG A 486 0.06 -10.72 17.78
CA ARG A 486 -1.31 -10.21 17.79
C ARG A 486 -1.36 -8.77 17.30
N LEU A 487 -2.54 -8.33 16.88
CA LEU A 487 -2.77 -6.96 16.45
C LEU A 487 -2.35 -5.95 17.53
N LYS A 488 -2.66 -6.24 18.81
CA LYS A 488 -2.25 -5.44 19.98
C LYS A 488 -0.74 -5.21 20.06
N ASP A 489 0.07 -6.23 19.76
CA ASP A 489 1.53 -6.12 19.78
C ASP A 489 2.02 -5.18 18.68
N GLY A 490 1.42 -5.29 17.48
CA GLY A 490 1.67 -4.39 16.35
C GLY A 490 1.36 -2.94 16.68
N VAL A 491 0.19 -2.70 17.25
CA VAL A 491 -0.25 -1.36 17.66
C VAL A 491 0.71 -0.77 18.70
N ARG A 492 1.06 -1.53 19.74
CA ARG A 492 2.03 -1.09 20.76
C ARG A 492 3.41 -0.78 20.17
N GLN A 493 3.91 -1.60 19.25
CA GLN A 493 5.18 -1.34 18.57
C GLN A 493 5.14 -0.07 17.71
N LEU A 494 4.03 0.17 17.01
CA LEU A 494 3.83 1.38 16.21
C LEU A 494 3.81 2.64 17.09
N VAL A 495 3.06 2.64 18.20
CA VAL A 495 3.02 3.75 19.15
C VAL A 495 4.42 4.06 19.69
N LYS A 496 5.19 3.03 20.09
CA LYS A 496 6.58 3.22 20.54
C LYS A 496 7.47 3.84 19.46
N LYS A 497 7.36 3.38 18.21
CA LYS A 497 8.14 3.92 17.08
C LYS A 497 7.76 5.37 16.77
N ILE A 498 6.46 5.70 16.83
CA ILE A 498 5.96 7.07 16.64
C ILE A 498 6.50 7.99 17.73
N LYS A 499 6.42 7.59 19.02
CA LYS A 499 7.00 8.39 20.13
C LYS A 499 8.49 8.67 19.93
N LEU A 500 9.26 7.69 19.45
CA LEU A 500 10.69 7.86 19.14
C LEU A 500 10.91 8.86 17.99
N TYR A 501 10.15 8.75 16.90
CA TYR A 501 10.31 9.64 15.75
C TYR A 501 9.83 11.07 16.05
N ASN A 502 8.83 11.24 16.92
CA ASN A 502 8.43 12.56 17.40
C ASN A 502 9.57 13.25 18.15
N LYS A 503 10.32 12.50 18.96
CA LYS A 503 11.52 13.02 19.63
C LYS A 503 12.53 13.54 18.60
N TYR A 504 12.79 12.78 17.53
CA TYR A 504 13.71 13.21 16.46
C TYR A 504 13.23 14.47 15.72
N VAL A 505 11.95 14.57 15.32
CA VAL A 505 11.43 15.79 14.67
C VAL A 505 11.64 17.01 15.55
N ILE A 506 11.39 16.88 16.85
CA ILE A 506 11.46 18.00 17.78
C ILE A 506 12.91 18.42 18.04
N GLU A 507 13.81 17.45 18.23
CA GLU A 507 15.25 17.71 18.39
C GLU A 507 15.81 18.36 17.11
N ASP A 508 15.53 17.79 15.93
CA ASP A 508 15.98 18.34 14.65
C ASP A 508 15.38 19.73 14.37
N SER A 509 14.09 19.95 14.67
CA SER A 509 13.44 21.27 14.56
C SER A 509 14.09 22.30 15.49
N ARG A 510 14.42 21.91 16.71
CA ARG A 510 15.07 22.79 17.69
C ARG A 510 16.48 23.16 17.21
N ASP A 511 17.25 22.20 16.72
CA ASP A 511 18.61 22.41 16.25
C ASP A 511 18.63 23.29 15.00
N TYR A 512 17.71 23.05 14.06
CA TYR A 512 17.56 23.88 12.86
C TYR A 512 17.25 25.34 13.21
N LEU A 513 16.34 25.60 14.17
CA LEU A 513 16.00 26.96 14.58
C LEU A 513 17.14 27.69 15.32
N ASN A 514 18.06 26.95 15.96
CA ASN A 514 19.21 27.54 16.65
C ASN A 514 20.42 27.74 15.74
N ASN A 515 20.76 26.74 14.91
CA ASN A 515 22.05 26.64 14.21
C ASN A 515 21.92 26.54 12.69
N ASN A 516 20.71 26.63 12.13
CA ASN A 516 20.45 26.65 10.67
C ASN A 516 20.92 25.39 9.90
N GLU A 517 21.12 24.24 10.57
CA GLU A 517 21.58 23.02 9.92
C GLU A 517 20.48 21.94 9.74
N ASN A 518 20.55 21.25 8.59
CA ASN A 518 19.85 19.99 8.23
C ASN A 518 18.30 19.94 8.23
N ILE A 519 17.64 20.94 7.64
CA ILE A 519 16.17 20.94 7.35
C ILE A 519 15.64 19.66 6.65
N ASN A 520 16.50 18.96 5.90
CA ASN A 520 16.12 17.74 5.19
C ASN A 520 15.84 16.56 6.12
N ASN A 521 16.47 16.49 7.29
CA ASN A 521 16.18 15.45 8.27
C ASN A 521 14.74 15.60 8.77
N ILE A 522 14.33 16.81 9.11
CA ILE A 522 12.97 17.15 9.56
C ILE A 522 11.95 16.68 8.52
N ARG A 523 12.13 17.06 7.24
CA ARG A 523 11.24 16.62 6.14
C ARG A 523 11.13 15.11 6.04
N ASP A 524 12.25 14.40 6.19
CA ASP A 524 12.28 12.95 6.12
C ASP A 524 11.52 12.30 7.29
N VAL A 525 11.73 12.78 8.51
CA VAL A 525 11.08 12.24 9.71
C VAL A 525 9.58 12.55 9.70
N ILE A 526 9.16 13.73 9.22
CA ILE A 526 7.73 14.07 9.04
C ILE A 526 7.04 13.06 8.12
N ILE A 527 7.62 12.76 6.95
CA ILE A 527 7.05 11.79 6.00
C ILE A 527 6.91 10.42 6.68
N HIS A 528 7.93 9.96 7.42
CA HIS A 528 7.87 8.70 8.13
C HIS A 528 6.78 8.69 9.21
N LEU A 529 6.66 9.77 9.99
CA LEU A 529 5.64 9.89 11.04
C LEU A 529 4.24 9.84 10.45
N MET A 530 3.96 10.60 9.39
CA MET A 530 2.66 10.58 8.72
C MET A 530 2.29 9.17 8.21
N LEU A 531 3.26 8.42 7.65
CA LEU A 531 3.04 7.04 7.22
C LEU A 531 2.82 6.06 8.38
N LEU A 532 3.58 6.22 9.47
CA LEU A 532 3.40 5.40 10.67
C LEU A 532 2.04 5.68 11.32
N MET A 533 1.62 6.94 11.35
CA MET A 533 0.31 7.38 11.84
C MET A 533 -0.82 6.83 10.99
N GLN A 534 -0.69 6.85 9.66
CA GLN A 534 -1.67 6.20 8.78
C GLN A 534 -1.76 4.71 9.04
N LYS A 535 -0.60 4.05 9.19
CA LYS A 535 -0.56 2.62 9.51
C LYS A 535 -1.20 2.34 10.87
N LEU A 536 -0.95 3.18 11.88
CA LEU A 536 -1.58 3.04 13.20
C LEU A 536 -3.09 3.23 13.11
N ASN A 537 -3.57 4.23 12.37
CA ASN A 537 -5.00 4.47 12.14
C ASN A 537 -5.68 3.27 11.48
N LEU A 538 -5.12 2.77 10.38
CA LEU A 538 -5.64 1.57 9.70
C LEU A 538 -5.71 0.35 10.61
N ARG A 539 -4.76 0.20 11.55
CA ARG A 539 -4.74 -0.91 12.51
C ARG A 539 -5.68 -0.68 13.66
N ASN A 540 -5.86 0.57 14.09
CA ASN A 540 -6.81 0.87 15.16
C ASN A 540 -8.26 0.71 14.72
N MET A 541 -8.58 0.95 13.43
CA MET A 541 -9.89 0.59 12.89
C MET A 541 -10.22 -0.91 13.02
N GLN A 542 -9.21 -1.78 13.05
CA GLN A 542 -9.38 -3.22 13.31
C GLN A 542 -9.35 -3.56 14.80
N TYR A 543 -8.56 -2.82 15.60
CA TYR A 543 -8.33 -3.10 17.02
C TYR A 543 -9.43 -2.51 17.93
N GLY A 544 -9.98 -1.35 17.57
CA GLY A 544 -11.12 -0.71 18.24
C GLY A 544 -10.79 -0.07 19.59
N ASP A 545 -9.66 0.62 19.74
CA ASP A 545 -9.26 1.25 21.01
C ASP A 545 -9.27 2.78 20.92
N ASP A 546 -10.19 3.41 21.67
CA ASP A 546 -10.39 4.86 21.67
C ASP A 546 -9.17 5.63 22.17
N LYS A 547 -8.38 5.05 23.07
CA LYS A 547 -7.12 5.65 23.55
C LYS A 547 -6.14 5.86 22.39
N ILE A 548 -6.11 4.93 21.45
CA ILE A 548 -5.24 5.05 20.27
C ILE A 548 -5.79 6.07 19.28
N ASN A 549 -7.11 6.22 19.14
CA ASN A 549 -7.69 7.32 18.35
C ASN A 549 -7.29 8.68 18.91
N GLN A 550 -7.39 8.86 20.24
CA GLN A 550 -6.94 10.09 20.91
C GLN A 550 -5.45 10.35 20.70
N PHE A 551 -4.61 9.31 20.84
CA PHE A 551 -3.18 9.41 20.55
C PHE A 551 -2.92 9.81 19.10
N ILE A 552 -3.70 9.26 18.15
CA ILE A 552 -3.55 9.55 16.72
C ILE A 552 -3.86 11.03 16.44
N ASP A 553 -4.99 11.52 16.95
CA ASP A 553 -5.48 12.87 16.68
C ASP A 553 -4.55 13.92 17.30
N MET A 554 -4.15 13.69 18.56
CA MET A 554 -3.22 14.57 19.26
C MET A 554 -1.86 14.62 18.55
N ASN A 555 -1.32 13.46 18.17
CA ASN A 555 -0.03 13.45 17.49
C ASN A 555 -0.11 14.06 16.08
N ASN A 556 -1.23 13.93 15.37
CA ASN A 556 -1.42 14.60 14.08
C ASN A 556 -1.37 16.12 14.25
N TYR A 557 -2.09 16.66 15.22
CA TYR A 557 -2.11 18.09 15.50
C TYR A 557 -0.70 18.63 15.76
N TYR A 558 0.01 18.05 16.73
CA TYR A 558 1.35 18.53 17.09
C TYR A 558 2.38 18.33 15.99
N LEU A 559 2.34 17.21 15.26
CA LEU A 559 3.24 16.98 14.13
C LEU A 559 3.05 18.04 13.05
N ILE A 560 1.81 18.27 12.61
CA ILE A 560 1.53 19.18 11.50
C ILE A 560 1.81 20.63 11.90
N LYS A 561 1.39 21.04 13.11
CA LYS A 561 1.70 22.36 13.65
C LYS A 561 3.21 22.61 13.74
N THR A 562 3.95 21.69 14.36
CA THR A 562 5.42 21.78 14.45
C THR A 562 6.07 21.82 13.07
N SER A 563 5.56 21.03 12.13
CA SER A 563 6.06 20.99 10.74
C SER A 563 5.84 22.33 10.03
N TYR A 564 4.65 22.90 10.15
CA TYR A 564 4.32 24.20 9.57
C TYR A 564 5.19 25.31 10.17
N ASP A 565 5.24 25.38 11.51
CA ASP A 565 6.02 26.37 12.24
C ASP A 565 7.52 26.30 11.92
N THR A 566 8.05 25.10 11.68
CA THR A 566 9.47 24.92 11.37
C THR A 566 9.80 25.21 9.90
N LEU A 567 8.90 24.85 8.97
CA LEU A 567 9.21 24.84 7.54
C LEU A 567 8.70 26.08 6.78
N PHE A 568 7.61 26.69 7.23
CA PHE A 568 6.89 27.73 6.49
C PHE A 568 6.71 29.04 7.28
N ASN A 569 6.75 29.00 8.61
CA ASN A 569 6.59 30.19 9.44
C ASN A 569 7.93 30.91 9.70
N PHE A 570 8.35 31.78 8.77
CA PHE A 570 9.66 32.46 8.82
C PHE A 570 9.77 33.60 9.85
N ASN A 571 8.65 34.09 10.40
CA ASN A 571 8.63 35.25 11.31
C ASN A 571 9.14 34.95 12.74
N VAL A 572 9.73 33.77 12.95
CA VAL A 572 9.85 33.23 14.28
C VAL A 572 11.24 32.63 14.58
N LYS A 573 12.27 33.50 14.58
CA LYS A 573 13.57 33.17 15.20
C LYS A 573 13.60 33.35 16.73
N LYS A 574 12.54 33.89 17.36
CA LYS A 574 12.43 34.02 18.84
C LYS A 574 11.13 33.47 19.46
N LYS A 575 9.93 33.78 18.94
CA LYS A 575 8.62 33.35 19.54
C LYS A 575 8.27 31.84 19.38
N GLY A 576 8.99 31.11 18.54
CA GLY A 576 8.60 29.79 18.00
C GLY A 576 9.37 28.68 18.67
N LYS A 577 10.54 29.04 19.20
CA LYS A 577 11.26 28.25 20.20
C LYS A 577 10.35 27.95 21.39
N ASP A 578 9.64 28.94 21.92
CA ASP A 578 8.73 28.77 23.06
C ASP A 578 7.46 27.98 22.68
N ASN A 579 6.92 28.18 21.47
CA ASN A 579 5.76 27.44 21.00
C ASN A 579 6.07 25.95 20.74
N ILE A 580 7.24 25.63 20.19
CA ILE A 580 7.67 24.24 19.97
C ILE A 580 8.01 23.56 21.30
N ILE A 581 8.62 24.27 22.26
CA ILE A 581 8.90 23.76 23.60
C ILE A 581 7.59 23.53 24.38
N LYS A 582 6.63 24.47 24.34
CA LYS A 582 5.31 24.28 24.96
C LYS A 582 4.53 23.14 24.31
N ALA A 583 4.51 23.06 22.97
CA ALA A 583 3.90 21.95 22.25
C ALA A 583 4.51 20.59 22.65
N TYR A 584 5.83 20.54 22.88
CA TYR A 584 6.51 19.34 23.36
C TYR A 584 6.16 18.98 24.81
N GLU A 585 6.09 19.97 25.71
CA GLU A 585 5.71 19.75 27.10
C GLU A 585 4.25 19.29 27.22
N GLU A 586 3.35 19.88 26.45
CA GLU A 586 1.95 19.47 26.38
C GLU A 586 1.81 18.07 25.78
N PHE A 587 2.50 17.78 24.67
CA PHE A 587 2.52 16.45 24.07
C PHE A 587 3.06 15.39 25.04
N ASN A 588 4.15 15.68 25.76
CA ASN A 588 4.70 14.76 26.74
C ASN A 588 3.78 14.56 27.95
N LYS A 589 3.19 15.63 28.49
CA LYS A 589 2.22 15.56 29.59
C LYS A 589 1.00 14.74 29.20
N ALA A 590 0.43 14.99 28.03
CA ALA A 590 -0.70 14.22 27.53
C ALA A 590 -0.34 12.76 27.19
N ASN A 591 0.92 12.47 26.87
CA ASN A 591 1.39 11.11 26.61
C ASN A 591 1.74 10.26 27.83
N MET A 592 1.91 10.87 29.02
CA MET A 592 2.10 10.12 30.27
C MET A 592 0.89 9.24 30.60
N VAL A 593 -0.31 9.62 30.13
CA VAL A 593 -1.57 8.87 30.30
C VAL A 593 -1.54 7.51 29.58
N PHE A 594 -0.67 7.33 28.57
CA PHE A 594 -0.55 6.08 27.80
C PHE A 594 0.63 5.19 28.24
N ASN A 595 1.30 5.51 29.37
CA ASN A 595 2.36 4.68 29.94
C ASN A 595 1.86 3.70 31.01
N GLY A 596 0.55 3.64 31.26
CA GLY A 596 -0.12 2.67 32.14
C GLY A 596 -0.50 1.37 31.45
#